data_AF-A0A6L7MHR4-F1
#
_entry.id   AF-A0A6L7MHR4-F1
#
_cell.length_a   1.000
_cell.length_b   1.000
_cell.length_c   1.000
_cell.angle_alpha   90.00
_cell.angle_beta   90.00
_cell.angle_gamma   90.00
#
_symmetry.space_group_name_H-M   'P 1'
#
loop_
_entity.id
_entity.type
_entity.pdbx_description
1 polymer ?
#
loop_
_entity_poly.entity_id
_entity_poly.type
_entity_poly.pdbx_seq_one_letter_code
_entity_poly.pdbx_strand_id
1 'polypeptide(L)'
;MDFEQALQELQQLYASSSRVPGFGRKVMVDADTFTSVINNLQMAMPADVQEAREVLRQKDSILNQAYLEAQRVRSTVEDEVASHIAAATREHQEKVSDSEVLKAAEAQGVKIRDDAMSSSEEIVQDAQRKAYAIVSEAEDIAASRRDGADQYSREVLFSLEEQLSEVLGQIRRGIDTLKPSLEAPIPHNNHNDYSNVGVNIQ
;
A
#
# COMPACT_ATOMS: atom_id res chain seq x y z
N MET A 1 1.03 70.74 62.26
CA MET A 1 2.21 71.05 61.44
C MET A 1 1.92 70.61 60.04
N ASP A 2 2.07 71.50 59.08
CA ASP A 2 1.94 71.16 57.67
C ASP A 2 3.19 70.42 57.19
N PHE A 3 3.10 69.65 56.12
CA PHE A 3 4.20 68.90 55.54
C PHE A 3 5.40 69.80 55.25
N GLU A 4 5.14 70.98 54.69
CA GLU A 4 6.17 71.98 54.39
C GLU A 4 6.87 72.48 55.66
N GLN A 5 6.14 72.59 56.77
CA GLN A 5 6.70 73.01 58.06
C GLN A 5 7.57 71.91 58.67
N ALA A 6 7.12 70.65 58.61
CA ALA A 6 7.92 69.51 59.06
C ALA A 6 9.19 69.34 58.20
N LEU A 7 9.11 69.63 56.90
CA LEU A 7 10.26 69.65 56.00
C LEU A 7 11.23 70.79 56.33
N GLN A 8 10.70 71.98 56.65
CA GLN A 8 11.51 73.12 57.10
C GLN A 8 12.20 72.85 58.44
N GLU A 9 11.54 72.20 59.39
CA GLU A 9 12.17 71.76 60.66
C GLU A 9 13.29 70.76 60.41
N LEU A 10 13.11 69.80 59.50
CA LEU A 10 14.17 68.86 59.12
C LEU A 10 15.36 69.59 58.49
N GLN A 11 15.10 70.58 57.63
CA GLN A 11 16.14 71.42 57.02
C GLN A 11 16.86 72.28 58.06
N GLN A 12 16.14 72.84 59.04
CA GLN A 12 16.73 73.60 60.13
C GLN A 12 17.54 72.71 61.08
N LEU A 13 17.07 71.51 61.38
CA LEU A 13 17.81 70.53 62.18
C LEU A 13 19.15 70.19 61.50
N TYR A 14 19.14 70.01 60.19
CA TYR A 14 20.37 69.84 59.41
C TYR A 14 21.25 71.11 59.43
N ALA A 15 20.69 72.30 59.26
CA ALA A 15 21.45 73.55 59.22
C ALA A 15 22.09 73.93 60.57
N SER A 16 21.44 73.59 61.69
CA SER A 16 21.88 73.86 63.06
C SER A 16 22.73 72.74 63.66
N SER A 17 22.80 71.58 62.99
CA SER A 17 23.58 70.44 63.47
C SER A 17 25.08 70.74 63.47
N SER A 18 25.74 70.34 64.57
CA SER A 18 27.15 70.66 64.81
C SER A 18 28.07 69.67 64.11
N ARG A 19 29.03 70.15 63.32
CA ARG A 19 30.02 69.29 62.67
C ARG A 19 30.97 68.72 63.71
N VAL A 20 31.22 67.42 63.66
CA VAL A 20 32.11 66.76 64.63
C VAL A 20 33.57 67.02 64.21
N PRO A 21 34.37 67.73 65.03
CA PRO A 21 35.78 67.96 64.72
C PRO A 21 36.53 66.63 64.56
N GLY A 22 37.38 66.53 63.54
CA GLY A 22 38.16 65.31 63.25
C GLY A 22 37.43 64.21 62.46
N PHE A 23 36.11 64.32 62.25
CA PHE A 23 35.31 63.30 61.56
C PHE A 23 34.79 63.74 60.17
N GLY A 24 35.50 64.66 59.52
CA GLY A 24 35.22 65.07 58.14
C GLY A 24 33.85 65.76 58.00
N ARG A 25 33.01 65.27 57.06
CA ARG A 25 31.66 65.82 56.77
C ARG A 25 30.56 65.27 57.69
N LYS A 26 30.89 64.57 58.78
CA LYS A 26 29.90 64.03 59.71
C LYS A 26 29.36 65.13 60.62
N VAL A 27 28.05 65.10 60.83
CA VAL A 27 27.32 66.07 61.65
C VAL A 27 26.62 65.34 62.77
N MET A 28 26.71 65.88 63.99
CA MET A 28 26.09 65.31 65.18
C MET A 28 24.70 65.91 65.34
N VAL A 29 23.72 65.01 65.46
CA VAL A 29 22.32 65.34 65.59
C VAL A 29 21.80 64.67 66.86
N ASP A 30 20.98 65.39 67.61
CA ASP A 30 20.31 64.84 68.78
C ASP A 30 19.31 63.75 68.35
N ALA A 31 19.41 62.56 68.93
CA ALA A 31 18.63 61.40 68.50
C ALA A 31 17.14 61.58 68.77
N ASP A 32 16.77 62.12 69.94
CA ASP A 32 15.37 62.31 70.33
C ASP A 32 14.70 63.38 69.45
N THR A 33 15.41 64.46 69.16
CA THR A 33 14.97 65.53 68.26
C THR A 33 14.87 65.05 66.81
N PHE A 34 15.81 64.22 66.35
CA PHE A 34 15.75 63.65 65.00
C PHE A 34 14.57 62.69 64.83
N THR A 35 14.33 61.83 65.82
CA THR A 35 13.19 60.90 65.83
C THR A 35 11.86 61.65 65.87
N SER A 36 11.76 62.74 66.64
CA SER A 36 10.52 63.54 66.69
C SER A 36 10.23 64.23 65.36
N VAL A 37 11.25 64.79 64.69
CA VAL A 37 11.09 65.39 63.35
C VAL A 37 10.70 64.33 62.30
N ILE A 38 11.26 63.12 62.35
CA ILE A 38 10.83 62.02 61.47
C ILE A 38 9.36 61.64 61.70
N ASN A 39 8.94 61.51 62.96
CA ASN A 39 7.55 61.19 63.30
C ASN A 39 6.60 62.32 62.87
N ASN A 40 7.01 63.58 63.05
CA ASN A 40 6.26 64.74 62.58
C ASN A 40 6.14 64.77 61.06
N LEU A 41 7.19 64.42 60.32
CA LEU A 41 7.16 64.31 58.86
C LEU A 41 6.23 63.18 58.38
N GLN A 42 6.19 62.05 59.10
CA GLN A 42 5.23 60.98 58.83
C GLN A 42 3.78 61.39 59.12
N MET A 43 3.54 62.08 60.23
CA MET A 43 2.20 62.57 60.61
C MET A 43 1.73 63.74 59.75
N ALA A 44 2.65 64.57 59.26
CA ALA A 44 2.40 65.71 58.40
C ALA A 44 2.34 65.33 56.91
N MET A 45 2.47 64.05 56.54
CA MET A 45 2.24 63.63 55.15
C MET A 45 0.89 64.18 54.67
N PRO A 46 0.82 64.78 53.46
CA PRO A 46 -0.43 65.32 52.94
C PRO A 46 -1.50 64.23 52.85
N ALA A 47 -2.74 64.58 53.22
CA ALA A 47 -3.89 63.69 53.14
C ALA A 47 -4.02 63.06 51.74
N ASP A 48 -3.75 63.84 50.70
CA ASP A 48 -3.79 63.44 49.29
C ASP A 48 -2.85 62.27 48.95
N VAL A 49 -1.67 62.19 49.59
CA VAL A 49 -0.70 61.11 49.37
C VAL A 49 -1.14 59.83 50.07
N GLN A 50 -1.75 59.95 51.24
CA GLN A 50 -2.32 58.79 51.96
C GLN A 50 -3.54 58.25 51.22
N GLU A 51 -4.42 59.12 50.73
CA GLU A 51 -5.57 58.78 49.90
C GLU A 51 -5.12 58.08 48.61
N ALA A 52 -4.12 58.61 47.91
CA ALA A 52 -3.58 57.98 46.71
C ALA A 52 -3.03 56.57 46.98
N ARG A 53 -2.35 56.35 48.11
CA ARG A 53 -1.87 55.01 48.49
C ARG A 53 -3.01 54.03 48.75
N GLU A 54 -4.08 54.47 49.41
CA GLU A 54 -5.23 53.61 49.67
C GLU A 54 -6.01 53.30 48.39
N VAL A 55 -6.15 54.27 47.48
CA VAL A 55 -6.72 54.07 46.15
C VAL A 55 -5.89 53.07 45.34
N LEU A 56 -4.56 53.17 45.38
CA LEU A 56 -3.66 52.20 44.73
C LEU A 56 -3.84 50.80 45.32
N ARG A 57 -3.90 50.68 46.66
CA ARG A 57 -4.12 49.40 47.33
C ARG A 57 -5.47 48.77 46.97
N GLN A 58 -6.53 49.58 46.91
CA GLN A 58 -7.85 49.15 46.47
C GLN A 58 -7.83 48.70 45.00
N LYS A 59 -7.18 49.46 44.12
CA LYS A 59 -7.01 49.10 42.71
C LYS A 59 -6.28 47.77 42.57
N ASP A 60 -5.18 47.56 43.29
CA ASP A 60 -4.41 46.30 43.23
C ASP A 60 -5.25 45.12 43.71
N SER A 61 -6.06 45.30 44.76
CA SER A 61 -7.02 44.30 45.22
C SER A 61 -8.08 43.97 44.15
N ILE A 62 -8.67 44.99 43.53
CA ILE A 62 -9.67 44.82 42.47
C ILE A 62 -9.06 44.08 41.27
N LEU A 63 -7.84 44.44 40.86
CA LEU A 63 -7.15 43.77 39.76
C LEU A 63 -6.88 42.29 40.06
N ASN A 64 -6.42 41.97 41.27
CA ASN A 64 -6.22 40.58 41.67
C ASN A 64 -7.52 39.78 41.71
N GLN A 65 -8.60 40.37 42.23
CA GLN A 65 -9.92 39.74 42.21
C GLN A 65 -10.43 39.51 40.79
N ALA A 66 -10.35 40.52 39.92
CA ALA A 66 -10.74 40.42 38.52
C ALA A 66 -9.91 39.37 37.77
N TYR A 67 -8.61 39.27 38.06
CA TYR A 67 -7.73 38.27 37.47
C TYR A 67 -8.12 36.84 37.88
N LEU A 68 -8.32 36.61 39.18
CA LEU A 68 -8.75 35.31 39.70
C LEU A 68 -10.12 34.90 39.14
N GLU A 69 -11.05 35.84 39.05
CA GLU A 69 -12.37 35.58 38.48
C GLU A 69 -12.29 35.29 36.98
N ALA A 70 -11.50 36.05 36.22
CA ALA A 70 -11.27 35.78 34.80
C ALA A 70 -10.66 34.39 34.58
N GLN A 71 -9.72 33.98 35.43
CA GLN A 71 -9.11 32.65 35.36
C GLN A 71 -10.13 31.55 35.69
N ARG A 72 -10.97 31.76 36.71
CA ARG A 72 -12.06 30.84 37.09
C ARG A 72 -13.06 30.68 35.95
N VAL A 73 -13.53 31.79 35.37
CA VAL A 73 -14.46 31.79 34.24
C VAL A 73 -13.83 31.04 33.06
N ARG A 74 -12.57 31.32 32.72
CA ARG A 74 -11.89 30.63 31.62
C ARG A 74 -11.83 29.12 31.83
N SER A 75 -11.43 28.66 33.01
CA SER A 75 -11.41 27.23 33.35
C SER A 75 -12.80 26.59 33.22
N THR A 76 -13.84 27.29 33.68
CA THR A 76 -15.21 26.77 33.65
C THR A 76 -15.71 26.65 32.21
N VAL A 77 -15.44 27.66 31.38
CA VAL A 77 -15.78 27.64 29.95
C VAL A 77 -14.98 26.58 29.21
N GLU A 78 -13.70 26.39 29.51
CA GLU A 78 -12.87 25.32 28.93
C GLU A 78 -13.46 23.94 29.23
N ASP A 79 -13.88 23.70 30.48
CA ASP A 79 -14.51 22.44 30.89
C ASP A 79 -15.89 22.24 30.22
N GLU A 80 -16.71 23.30 30.15
CA GLU A 80 -18.01 23.27 29.48
C GLU A 80 -17.86 22.99 27.99
N VAL A 81 -16.94 23.68 27.31
CA VAL A 81 -16.66 23.47 25.87
C VAL A 81 -16.18 22.03 25.64
N ALA A 82 -15.27 21.51 26.47
CA ALA A 82 -14.81 20.14 26.37
C ALA A 82 -15.97 19.14 26.53
N SER A 83 -16.85 19.36 27.51
CA SER A 83 -18.04 18.54 27.73
C SER A 83 -19.03 18.60 26.55
N HIS A 84 -19.29 19.80 26.02
CA HIS A 84 -20.18 20.00 24.88
C HIS A 84 -19.64 19.33 23.61
N ILE A 85 -18.34 19.43 23.33
CA ILE A 85 -17.71 18.75 22.19
C ILE A 85 -17.83 17.23 22.36
N ALA A 86 -17.57 16.70 23.56
CA ALA A 86 -17.69 15.28 23.83
C ALA A 86 -19.12 14.77 23.64
N ALA A 87 -20.12 15.50 24.12
CA ALA A 87 -21.53 15.17 23.95
C ALA A 87 -21.97 15.22 22.48
N ALA A 88 -21.62 16.28 21.75
CA ALA A 88 -21.94 16.43 20.33
C ALA A 88 -21.30 15.33 19.47
N THR A 89 -20.05 14.96 19.79
CA THR A 89 -19.34 13.88 19.09
C THR A 89 -20.03 12.54 19.30
N ARG A 90 -20.47 12.24 20.53
CA ARG A 90 -21.18 11.01 20.86
C ARG A 90 -22.52 10.92 20.13
N GLU A 91 -23.32 11.99 20.19
CA GLU A 91 -24.61 12.05 19.50
C GLU A 91 -24.45 11.90 17.99
N HIS A 92 -23.40 12.52 17.41
CA HIS A 92 -23.10 12.35 15.99
C HIS A 92 -22.74 10.90 15.65
N GLN A 93 -21.90 10.25 16.44
CA GLN A 93 -21.54 8.85 16.23
C GLN A 93 -22.75 7.92 16.30
N GLU A 94 -23.63 8.12 17.29
CA GLU A 94 -24.88 7.37 17.41
C GLU A 94 -25.78 7.58 16.18
N LYS A 95 -26.00 8.83 15.75
CA LYS A 95 -26.80 9.13 14.55
C LYS A 95 -26.23 8.56 13.26
N VAL A 96 -24.91 8.50 13.13
CA VAL A 96 -24.24 7.89 11.96
C VAL A 96 -24.36 6.37 12.00
N SER A 97 -24.18 5.75 13.17
CA SER A 97 -24.38 4.30 13.37
C SER A 97 -25.83 3.87 13.09
N ASP A 98 -26.78 4.71 13.45
CA ASP A 98 -28.20 4.47 13.20
C ASP A 98 -28.68 4.91 11.83
N SER A 99 -27.79 5.49 11.01
CA SER A 99 -28.16 5.94 9.68
C SER A 99 -28.67 4.77 8.83
N GLU A 100 -29.96 4.81 8.48
CA GLU A 100 -30.60 3.86 7.59
C GLU A 100 -29.88 3.79 6.23
N VAL A 101 -29.22 4.88 5.82
CA VAL A 101 -28.41 4.94 4.59
C VAL A 101 -27.21 4.01 4.68
N LEU A 102 -26.50 3.95 5.82
CA LEU A 102 -25.35 3.07 5.98
C LEU A 102 -25.78 1.60 5.98
N LYS A 103 -26.85 1.28 6.71
CA LYS A 103 -27.43 -0.08 6.74
C LYS A 103 -27.93 -0.52 5.36
N ALA A 104 -28.61 0.36 4.65
CA ALA A 104 -29.08 0.09 3.29
C ALA A 104 -27.92 -0.06 2.30
N ALA A 105 -26.89 0.77 2.41
CA ALA A 105 -25.69 0.69 1.57
C ALA A 105 -24.92 -0.62 1.82
N GLU A 106 -24.78 -1.04 3.08
CA GLU A 106 -24.15 -2.31 3.43
C GLU A 106 -24.95 -3.50 2.88
N ALA A 107 -26.28 -3.52 3.10
CA ALA A 107 -27.15 -4.56 2.57
C ALA A 107 -27.09 -4.63 1.03
N GLN A 108 -27.07 -3.48 0.36
CA GLN A 108 -26.94 -3.41 -1.10
C GLN A 108 -25.57 -3.88 -1.57
N GLY A 109 -24.50 -3.54 -0.84
CA GLY A 109 -23.14 -4.00 -1.12
C GLY A 109 -23.00 -5.52 -1.02
N VAL A 110 -23.62 -6.13 -0.01
CA VAL A 110 -23.67 -7.59 0.14
C VAL A 110 -24.41 -8.22 -1.05
N LYS A 111 -25.57 -7.70 -1.45
CA LYS A 111 -26.30 -8.20 -2.63
C LYS A 111 -25.47 -8.15 -3.91
N ILE A 112 -24.85 -7.02 -4.20
CA ILE A 112 -24.02 -6.86 -5.40
C ILE A 112 -22.87 -7.88 -5.41
N ARG A 113 -22.23 -8.08 -4.25
CA ARG A 113 -21.14 -9.05 -4.11
C ARG A 113 -21.64 -10.48 -4.35
N ASP A 114 -22.76 -10.84 -3.75
CA ASP A 114 -23.31 -12.19 -3.86
C ASP A 114 -23.79 -12.47 -5.30
N ASP A 115 -24.45 -11.51 -5.95
CA ASP A 115 -24.85 -11.59 -7.37
C ASP A 115 -23.62 -11.73 -8.28
N ALA A 116 -22.56 -10.94 -8.04
CA ALA A 116 -21.31 -11.02 -8.79
C ALA A 116 -20.61 -12.36 -8.59
N MET A 117 -20.64 -12.92 -7.37
CA MET A 117 -20.06 -14.22 -7.07
C MET A 117 -20.81 -15.35 -7.80
N SER A 118 -22.15 -15.33 -7.77
CA SER A 118 -22.98 -16.29 -8.50
C SER A 118 -22.72 -16.22 -10.02
N SER A 119 -22.70 -15.00 -10.58
CA SER A 119 -22.43 -14.83 -12.02
C SER A 119 -21.01 -15.30 -12.40
N SER A 120 -20.03 -15.04 -11.55
CA SER A 120 -18.66 -15.51 -11.75
C SER A 120 -18.58 -17.04 -11.75
N GLU A 121 -19.28 -17.71 -10.84
CA GLU A 121 -19.31 -19.17 -10.78
C GLU A 121 -19.94 -19.77 -12.04
N GLU A 122 -21.03 -19.20 -12.54
CA GLU A 122 -21.68 -19.62 -13.78
C GLU A 122 -20.74 -19.46 -15.00
N ILE A 123 -20.05 -18.32 -15.11
CA ILE A 123 -19.09 -18.07 -16.19
C ILE A 123 -17.95 -19.10 -16.16
N VAL A 124 -17.41 -19.39 -14.97
CA VAL A 124 -16.33 -20.36 -14.81
C VAL A 124 -16.81 -21.76 -15.21
N GLN A 125 -18.00 -22.18 -14.77
CA GLN A 125 -18.55 -23.48 -15.13
C GLN A 125 -18.82 -23.61 -16.64
N ASP A 126 -19.37 -22.58 -17.27
CA ASP A 126 -19.62 -22.57 -18.72
C ASP A 126 -18.30 -22.60 -19.51
N ALA A 127 -17.31 -21.80 -19.10
CA ALA A 127 -15.97 -21.80 -19.69
C ALA A 127 -15.30 -23.17 -19.57
N GLN A 128 -15.38 -23.82 -18.40
CA GLN A 128 -14.87 -25.17 -18.20
C GLN A 128 -15.58 -26.18 -19.11
N ARG A 129 -16.91 -26.14 -19.19
CA ARG A 129 -17.68 -27.04 -20.06
C ARG A 129 -17.28 -26.89 -21.52
N LYS A 130 -17.14 -25.65 -22.01
CA LYS A 130 -16.69 -25.35 -23.37
C LYS A 130 -15.25 -25.84 -23.61
N ALA A 131 -14.35 -25.62 -22.66
CA ALA A 131 -12.98 -26.09 -22.76
C ALA A 131 -12.92 -27.62 -22.89
N TYR A 132 -13.67 -28.36 -22.06
CA TYR A 132 -13.75 -29.81 -22.17
C TYR A 132 -14.31 -30.28 -23.52
N ALA A 133 -15.38 -29.63 -24.00
CA ALA A 133 -15.96 -29.97 -25.30
C ALA A 133 -14.95 -29.77 -26.45
N ILE A 134 -14.23 -28.65 -26.46
CA ILE A 134 -13.21 -28.34 -27.47
C ILE A 134 -12.07 -29.36 -27.43
N VAL A 135 -11.59 -29.73 -26.23
CA VAL A 135 -10.50 -30.71 -26.09
C VAL A 135 -10.95 -32.08 -26.59
N SER A 136 -12.14 -32.54 -26.17
CA SER A 136 -12.69 -33.82 -26.62
C SER A 136 -12.84 -33.86 -28.15
N GLU A 137 -13.41 -32.81 -28.74
CA GLU A 137 -13.58 -32.72 -30.20
C GLU A 137 -12.23 -32.69 -30.92
N ALA A 138 -11.25 -31.96 -30.39
CA ALA A 138 -9.91 -31.92 -30.96
C ALA A 138 -9.21 -33.29 -30.89
N GLU A 139 -9.39 -34.05 -29.81
CA GLU A 139 -8.88 -35.41 -29.65
C GLU A 139 -9.52 -36.36 -30.67
N ASP A 140 -10.83 -36.30 -30.87
CA ASP A 140 -11.56 -37.12 -31.85
C ASP A 140 -11.09 -36.82 -33.29
N ILE A 141 -10.98 -35.53 -33.64
CA ILE A 141 -10.48 -35.10 -34.95
C ILE A 141 -9.03 -35.58 -35.14
N ALA A 142 -8.19 -35.45 -34.12
CA ALA A 142 -6.80 -35.89 -34.19
C ALA A 142 -6.69 -37.41 -34.38
N ALA A 143 -7.51 -38.19 -33.68
CA ALA A 143 -7.58 -39.64 -33.85
C ALA A 143 -8.00 -40.01 -35.27
N SER A 144 -9.12 -39.46 -35.76
CA SER A 144 -9.61 -39.74 -37.12
C SER A 144 -8.59 -39.35 -38.21
N ARG A 145 -7.88 -38.24 -38.04
CA ARG A 145 -6.80 -37.83 -38.96
C ARG A 145 -5.62 -38.79 -38.96
N ARG A 146 -5.21 -39.30 -37.79
CA ARG A 146 -4.13 -40.29 -37.68
C ARG A 146 -4.53 -41.58 -38.39
N ASP A 147 -5.72 -42.10 -38.10
CA ASP A 147 -6.22 -43.32 -38.72
C ASP A 147 -6.31 -43.20 -40.24
N GLY A 148 -6.82 -42.06 -40.74
CA GLY A 148 -6.87 -41.78 -42.18
C GLY A 148 -5.49 -41.68 -42.83
N ALA A 149 -4.52 -41.04 -42.16
CA ALA A 149 -3.15 -40.92 -42.66
C ALA A 149 -2.42 -42.28 -42.69
N ASP A 150 -2.64 -43.12 -41.69
CA ASP A 150 -2.07 -44.47 -41.61
C ASP A 150 -2.66 -45.38 -42.69
N GLN A 151 -3.98 -45.29 -42.92
CA GLN A 151 -4.66 -46.02 -43.98
C GLN A 151 -4.16 -45.59 -45.37
N TYR A 152 -4.07 -44.28 -45.62
CA TYR A 152 -3.53 -43.77 -46.88
C TYR A 152 -2.08 -44.23 -47.09
N SER A 153 -1.25 -44.17 -46.04
CA SER A 153 0.14 -44.61 -46.10
C SER A 153 0.24 -46.09 -46.45
N ARG A 154 -0.64 -46.93 -45.89
CA ARG A 154 -0.74 -48.36 -46.22
C ARG A 154 -1.11 -48.59 -47.69
N GLU A 155 -2.09 -47.87 -48.20
CA GLU A 155 -2.51 -47.96 -49.61
C GLU A 155 -1.38 -47.57 -50.58
N VAL A 156 -0.69 -46.46 -50.29
CA VAL A 156 0.45 -46.00 -51.09
C VAL A 156 1.60 -47.02 -51.05
N LEU A 157 1.93 -47.56 -49.88
CA LEU A 157 2.99 -48.56 -49.74
C LEU A 157 2.65 -49.86 -50.48
N PHE A 158 1.39 -50.33 -50.43
CA PHE A 158 0.96 -51.51 -51.19
C PHE A 158 1.03 -51.26 -52.70
N SER A 159 0.58 -50.09 -53.18
CA SER A 159 0.68 -49.77 -54.60
C SER A 159 2.14 -49.70 -55.08
N LEU A 160 3.03 -49.16 -54.26
CA LEU A 160 4.45 -49.12 -54.56
C LEU A 160 5.07 -50.54 -54.60
N GLU A 161 4.69 -51.41 -53.68
CA GLU A 161 5.11 -52.82 -53.65
C GLU A 161 4.65 -53.58 -54.91
N GLU A 162 3.41 -53.36 -55.34
CA GLU A 162 2.85 -53.96 -56.56
C GLU A 162 3.64 -53.51 -57.79
N GLN A 163 3.89 -52.20 -57.93
CA GLN A 163 4.67 -51.63 -59.03
C GLN A 163 6.11 -52.18 -59.05
N LEU A 164 6.78 -52.26 -57.89
CA LEU A 164 8.12 -52.82 -57.80
C LEU A 164 8.15 -54.31 -58.16
N SER A 165 7.13 -55.06 -57.76
CA SER A 165 6.99 -56.49 -58.10
C SER A 165 6.82 -56.69 -59.60
N GLU A 166 6.05 -55.83 -60.27
CA GLU A 166 5.91 -55.86 -61.72
C GLU A 166 7.25 -55.59 -62.42
N VAL A 167 7.96 -54.53 -62.02
CA VAL A 167 9.27 -54.17 -62.56
C VAL A 167 10.30 -55.28 -62.33
N LEU A 168 10.34 -55.87 -61.14
CA LEU A 168 11.20 -57.03 -60.84
C LEU A 168 10.84 -58.23 -61.71
N GLY A 169 9.55 -58.48 -61.97
CA GLY A 169 9.10 -59.51 -62.88
C GLY A 169 9.57 -59.28 -64.32
N GLN A 170 9.54 -58.03 -64.80
CA GLN A 170 10.08 -57.65 -66.11
C GLN A 170 11.60 -57.85 -66.19
N ILE A 171 12.35 -57.45 -65.15
CA ILE A 171 13.80 -57.65 -65.08
C ILE A 171 14.15 -59.14 -65.10
N ARG A 172 13.47 -59.99 -64.30
CA ARG A 172 13.70 -61.45 -64.28
C ARG A 172 13.47 -62.07 -65.64
N ARG A 173 12.34 -61.76 -66.29
CA ARG A 173 12.05 -62.21 -67.66
C ARG A 173 13.14 -61.79 -68.63
N GLY A 174 13.66 -60.56 -68.51
CA GLY A 174 14.79 -60.06 -69.30
C GLY A 174 16.12 -60.78 -69.05
N ILE A 175 16.42 -61.18 -67.82
CA ILE A 175 17.60 -61.98 -67.48
C ILE A 175 17.46 -63.40 -68.05
N ASP A 176 16.28 -64.01 -67.91
CA ASP A 176 16.02 -65.37 -68.40
C ASP A 176 16.12 -65.46 -69.92
N THR A 177 15.69 -64.43 -70.67
CA THR A 177 15.88 -64.36 -72.13
C THR A 177 17.34 -64.18 -72.55
N LEU A 178 18.21 -63.61 -71.71
CA LEU A 178 19.64 -63.48 -71.98
C LEU A 178 20.44 -64.75 -71.65
N LYS A 179 19.90 -65.66 -70.82
CA LYS A 179 20.58 -66.88 -70.36
C LYS A 179 20.69 -68.07 -71.36
N PRO A 180 19.93 -68.21 -72.47
CA PRO A 180 20.10 -69.36 -73.36
C PRO A 180 21.06 -69.01 -74.51
N SER A 181 22.36 -69.02 -74.23
CA SER A 181 23.40 -69.08 -75.28
C SER A 181 24.75 -69.64 -74.81
N LEU A 182 24.83 -70.25 -73.61
CA LEU A 182 26.10 -70.76 -73.05
C LEU A 182 26.16 -72.29 -72.85
N GLU A 183 25.15 -73.06 -73.26
CA GLU A 183 25.21 -74.53 -73.27
C GLU A 183 24.72 -75.12 -74.60
N ALA A 184 25.62 -75.21 -75.58
CA ALA A 184 25.52 -76.18 -76.68
C ALA A 184 26.95 -76.54 -77.18
N PRO A 185 27.40 -77.82 -77.10
CA PRO A 185 28.73 -78.23 -77.53
C PRO A 185 28.87 -78.33 -79.05
N ILE A 186 30.08 -78.04 -79.54
CA ILE A 186 30.50 -78.04 -80.95
C ILE A 186 30.43 -79.46 -81.55
N PRO A 187 29.90 -79.67 -82.78
CA PRO A 187 29.87 -80.98 -83.42
C PRO A 187 31.21 -81.32 -84.10
N HIS A 188 31.76 -82.49 -83.79
CA HIS A 188 32.84 -83.11 -84.57
C HIS A 188 32.27 -83.97 -85.69
N ASN A 189 32.65 -83.67 -86.93
CA ASN A 189 32.42 -84.49 -88.13
C ASN A 189 33.60 -85.44 -88.33
N ASN A 190 33.36 -86.74 -88.54
CA ASN A 190 34.28 -87.55 -89.34
C ASN A 190 33.57 -88.70 -90.06
N HIS A 191 33.87 -88.79 -91.35
CA HIS A 191 33.39 -89.76 -92.34
C HIS A 191 34.28 -91.02 -92.30
N ASN A 192 33.70 -92.22 -92.40
CA ASN A 192 34.02 -93.26 -93.40
C ASN A 192 33.44 -94.65 -93.03
N ASP A 193 32.36 -95.00 -93.73
CA ASP A 193 32.27 -96.06 -94.74
C ASP A 193 32.67 -97.55 -94.50
N TYR A 194 31.69 -98.39 -94.87
CA TYR A 194 31.64 -99.80 -95.33
C TYR A 194 32.00 -100.98 -94.43
N SER A 195 30.99 -101.85 -94.23
CA SER A 195 30.88 -103.25 -94.76
C SER A 195 29.78 -103.99 -93.97
N ASN A 196 28.57 -104.16 -94.50
CA ASN A 196 28.10 -105.29 -95.33
C ASN A 196 28.19 -106.70 -94.69
N VAL A 197 27.05 -107.39 -94.71
CA VAL A 197 26.79 -108.83 -94.97
C VAL A 197 26.10 -109.61 -93.83
N GLY A 198 24.89 -110.07 -94.17
CA GLY A 198 24.31 -111.38 -93.77
C GLY A 198 23.44 -111.35 -92.51
N VAL A 199 22.30 -112.05 -92.43
CA VAL A 199 21.85 -113.30 -93.05
C VAL A 199 20.31 -113.36 -92.85
N ASN A 200 19.48 -113.51 -93.91
CA ASN A 200 18.82 -114.75 -94.41
C ASN A 200 17.80 -115.35 -93.39
N ILE A 201 16.58 -115.86 -93.66
CA ILE A 201 16.00 -116.70 -94.73
C ILE A 201 14.44 -116.59 -94.57
N GLN A 202 13.58 -116.52 -95.59
CA GLN A 202 12.90 -117.65 -96.27
C GLN A 202 12.04 -117.12 -97.43
#